data_AF-A0A8H7K1V3-F1
#
_entry.id   AF-A0A8H7K1V3-F1
#
_cell.length_a   1.000
_cell.length_b   1.000
_cell.length_c   1.000
_cell.angle_alpha   90.00
_cell.angle_beta   90.00
_cell.angle_gamma   90.00
#
_symmetry.space_group_name_H-M   'P 1'
#
loop_
_entity.id
_entity.type
_entity.pdbx_description
1 polymer ?
#
loop_
_entity_poly.entity_id
_entity_poly.type
_entity_poly.pdbx_seq_one_letter_code
_entity_poly.pdbx_strand_id
1 'polypeptide(L)'
;MSRVYQDYYSSDSSESEPSDLSTESNRALSDYELEEECILEEGDQLHSLRQDILDSVFDSVQIYVSTAEYEAPPDDRLPPLKRARTTNWNLLQEDKSSSEASEDPNVVIIPRQRGYFHFSCPYYRRKPEKYQACLLGHDLQSIEDVIHHLQEDHTEPPYCPICRQPFERALVRDNHVRARVCQVSQGEVDGVNERQKRRLEKQDRIQLGETKRWARIWKTVFPSSDDVPQPYMSLGAEREISIIRDFWKVKGLSMVSEYMEKQDTPDQHEPVKIAALSKLVLQDILNRVLRDQPTKSETC
;
A
#
# COMPACT_ATOMS: atom_id res chain seq x y z
N MET A 1 35.69 -20.41 -65.54
CA MET A 1 35.49 -19.05 -65.02
C MET A 1 36.40 -18.90 -63.81
N SER A 2 37.45 -18.12 -63.97
CA SER A 2 38.64 -18.06 -63.11
C SER A 2 38.64 -16.81 -62.23
N ARG A 3 39.17 -16.91 -61.00
CA ARG A 3 40.18 -16.04 -60.35
C ARG A 3 40.15 -16.29 -58.83
N VAL A 4 41.19 -16.86 -58.19
CA VAL A 4 42.56 -16.36 -57.88
C VAL A 4 42.58 -15.51 -56.59
N TYR A 5 43.02 -16.17 -55.50
CA TYR A 5 44.17 -15.88 -54.64
C TYR A 5 44.57 -14.43 -54.26
N GLN A 6 44.73 -14.26 -52.94
CA GLN A 6 45.82 -13.61 -52.17
C GLN A 6 45.75 -12.15 -51.68
N ASP A 7 46.18 -12.06 -50.42
CA ASP A 7 46.38 -10.94 -49.49
C ASP A 7 47.22 -9.76 -50.01
N TYR A 8 47.01 -8.58 -49.41
CA TYR A 8 48.04 -7.55 -49.27
C TYR A 8 47.90 -6.76 -47.95
N TYR A 9 49.06 -6.34 -47.46
CA TYR A 9 49.42 -5.93 -46.11
C TYR A 9 49.31 -4.41 -45.88
N SER A 10 48.90 -4.04 -44.65
CA SER A 10 49.34 -2.91 -43.79
C SER A 10 49.21 -1.40 -44.11
N SER A 11 48.84 -0.73 -43.01
CA SER A 11 49.37 0.53 -42.45
C SER A 11 48.57 1.83 -42.61
N ASP A 12 47.93 2.19 -41.49
CA ASP A 12 48.28 3.35 -40.65
C ASP A 12 48.00 4.76 -41.21
N SER A 13 47.05 5.45 -40.59
CA SER A 13 47.09 6.90 -40.36
C SER A 13 46.09 7.28 -39.28
N SER A 14 46.65 7.51 -38.10
CA SER A 14 46.15 8.36 -37.02
C SER A 14 45.78 9.76 -37.50
N GLU A 15 44.59 10.25 -37.13
CA GLU A 15 44.40 11.66 -36.78
C GLU A 15 43.47 11.76 -35.57
N SER A 16 44.00 12.38 -34.53
CA SER A 16 43.37 12.74 -33.26
C SER A 16 42.91 14.21 -33.32
N GLU A 17 42.09 14.58 -32.33
CA GLU A 17 41.77 15.94 -31.82
C GLU A 17 40.44 16.58 -32.31
N PRO A 18 39.82 17.52 -31.56
CA PRO A 18 39.15 17.28 -30.27
C PRO A 18 37.82 18.10 -30.10
N SER A 19 37.24 18.00 -28.89
CA SER A 19 36.51 19.05 -28.17
C SER A 19 34.97 19.07 -28.15
N ASP A 20 34.50 18.85 -26.91
CA ASP A 20 33.43 19.56 -26.19
C ASP A 20 32.03 19.68 -26.79
N LEU A 21 31.09 18.99 -26.13
CA LEU A 21 29.88 19.63 -25.63
C LEU A 21 29.29 18.82 -24.48
N SER A 22 29.43 19.41 -23.29
CA SER A 22 28.75 19.12 -22.04
C SER A 22 27.27 18.82 -22.28
N THR A 23 26.86 17.58 -22.02
CA THR A 23 25.43 17.27 -21.85
C THR A 23 25.21 16.94 -20.40
N GLU A 24 24.60 17.92 -19.73
CA GLU A 24 24.26 17.91 -18.33
C GLU A 24 23.47 16.65 -17.94
N SER A 25 24.01 15.97 -16.93
CA SER A 25 23.39 14.87 -16.22
C SER A 25 22.15 15.36 -15.46
N ASN A 26 21.01 15.43 -16.14
CA ASN A 26 19.71 15.49 -15.49
C ASN A 26 19.26 14.08 -15.09
N ARG A 27 19.96 13.51 -14.10
CA ARG A 27 19.36 12.53 -13.19
C ARG A 27 18.39 13.34 -12.35
N ALA A 28 17.12 13.36 -12.76
CA ALA A 28 16.03 13.74 -11.86
C ALA A 28 16.06 12.72 -10.71
N LEU A 29 16.77 13.12 -9.64
CA LEU A 29 16.58 12.63 -8.29
C LEU A 29 15.11 12.83 -7.98
N SER A 30 14.40 11.75 -8.13
CA SER A 30 13.02 11.59 -7.83
C SER A 30 12.92 11.31 -6.33
N ASP A 31 12.07 12.07 -5.67
CA ASP A 31 11.83 12.17 -4.22
C ASP A 31 11.30 10.89 -3.56
N TYR A 32 11.88 9.72 -3.86
CA TYR A 32 11.61 8.47 -3.17
C TYR A 32 12.84 8.06 -2.36
N GLU A 33 12.60 7.85 -1.06
CA GLU A 33 13.50 7.28 -0.05
C GLU A 33 14.56 8.27 0.44
N LEU A 34 14.47 8.75 1.69
CA LEU A 34 14.50 7.93 2.89
C LEU A 34 13.50 8.48 3.93
N GLU A 35 12.38 7.78 4.11
CA GLU A 35 11.74 7.78 5.43
C GLU A 35 12.77 7.14 6.36
N GLU A 36 13.44 7.95 7.18
CA GLU A 36 14.22 7.45 8.31
C GLU A 36 13.28 6.59 9.16
N GLU A 37 13.42 5.27 9.04
CA GLU A 37 12.94 4.34 10.04
C GLU A 37 13.64 4.69 11.36
N CYS A 38 13.05 5.58 12.15
CA CYS A 38 13.34 5.65 13.56
C CYS A 38 12.93 4.31 14.17
N ILE A 39 13.88 3.40 14.26
CA ILE A 39 13.82 2.24 15.14
C ILE A 39 13.77 2.82 16.56
N LEU A 40 12.56 3.08 17.05
CA LEU A 40 12.33 3.33 18.46
C LEU A 40 12.62 1.99 19.15
N GLU A 41 13.76 1.90 19.83
CA GLU A 41 14.07 0.74 20.66
C GLU A 41 12.89 0.48 21.61
N GLU A 42 12.39 -0.76 21.61
CA GLU A 42 11.26 -1.22 22.42
C GLU A 42 11.63 -1.19 23.91
N GLY A 43 11.64 -0.01 24.50
CA GLY A 43 11.71 0.16 25.95
C GLY A 43 10.34 -0.10 26.58
N ASP A 44 10.33 -0.69 27.78
CA ASP A 44 9.11 -0.95 28.58
C ASP A 44 8.22 0.30 28.74
N GLN A 45 8.84 1.50 28.80
CA GLN A 45 8.13 2.78 28.90
C GLN A 45 7.34 3.12 27.62
N LEU A 46 7.89 2.84 26.44
CA LEU A 46 7.21 3.09 25.16
C LEU A 46 6.04 2.11 24.98
N HIS A 47 6.21 0.85 25.39
CA HIS A 47 5.13 -0.13 25.35
C HIS A 47 3.98 0.25 26.29
N SER A 48 4.27 0.67 27.53
CA SER A 48 3.23 1.17 28.45
C SER A 48 2.50 2.37 27.86
N LEU A 49 3.25 3.35 27.35
CA LEU A 49 2.69 4.55 26.75
C LEU A 49 1.76 4.24 25.55
N ARG A 50 2.17 3.32 24.66
CA ARG A 50 1.34 2.85 23.54
C ARG A 50 0.02 2.27 24.02
N GLN A 51 0.06 1.42 25.03
CA GLN A 51 -1.12 0.77 25.58
C GLN A 51 -2.06 1.79 26.25
N ASP A 52 -1.50 2.74 27.01
CA ASP A 52 -2.30 3.77 27.68
C ASP A 52 -2.97 4.73 26.67
N ILE A 53 -2.26 5.12 25.61
CA ILE A 53 -2.83 5.90 24.51
C ILE A 53 -3.92 5.10 23.82
N LEU A 54 -3.65 3.85 23.46
CA LEU A 54 -4.61 2.96 22.81
C LEU A 54 -5.92 2.93 23.60
N ASP A 55 -5.85 2.65 24.90
CA ASP A 55 -7.05 2.55 25.74
C ASP A 55 -7.76 3.91 25.90
N SER A 56 -7.02 5.02 25.96
CA SER A 56 -7.61 6.36 26.01
C SER A 56 -8.34 6.75 24.72
N VAL A 57 -7.87 6.32 23.55
CA VAL A 57 -8.45 6.75 22.25
C VAL A 57 -9.48 5.77 21.70
N PHE A 58 -9.47 4.51 22.14
CA PHE A 58 -10.27 3.45 21.53
C PHE A 58 -11.79 3.70 21.63
N ASP A 59 -12.28 4.26 22.74
CA ASP A 59 -13.71 4.60 22.88
C ASP A 59 -14.13 5.67 21.85
N SER A 60 -13.28 6.66 21.60
CA SER A 60 -13.52 7.68 20.59
C SER A 60 -13.55 7.08 19.18
N VAL A 61 -12.64 6.14 18.91
CA VAL A 61 -12.61 5.39 17.65
C VAL A 61 -13.89 4.58 17.47
N GLN A 62 -14.35 3.87 18.51
CA GLN A 62 -15.57 3.06 18.44
C GLN A 62 -16.83 3.90 18.24
N ILE A 63 -16.93 5.05 18.91
CA ILE A 63 -18.01 6.02 18.67
C ILE A 63 -18.00 6.46 17.21
N TYR A 64 -16.82 6.79 16.66
CA TYR A 64 -16.69 7.20 15.26
C TYR A 64 -17.09 6.07 14.30
N VAL A 65 -16.61 4.84 14.52
CA VAL A 65 -16.97 3.66 13.72
C VAL A 65 -18.47 3.41 13.72
N SER A 66 -19.15 3.59 14.85
CA SER A 66 -20.60 3.38 14.97
C SER A 66 -21.45 4.47 14.30
N THR A 67 -20.92 5.69 14.18
CA THR A 67 -21.65 6.86 13.68
C THR A 67 -21.35 7.19 12.21
N ALA A 68 -20.25 6.65 11.66
CA ALA A 68 -19.83 6.90 10.29
C ALA A 68 -20.71 6.20 9.23
N GLU A 69 -21.09 6.96 8.21
CA GLU A 69 -21.78 6.46 7.02
C GLU A 69 -20.74 6.21 5.91
N TYR A 70 -20.56 4.94 5.52
CA TYR A 70 -19.60 4.56 4.47
C TYR A 70 -20.31 3.84 3.34
N GLU A 71 -19.94 4.21 2.12
CA GLU A 71 -20.48 3.65 0.89
C GLU A 71 -19.34 3.20 -0.03
N ALA A 72 -19.68 2.38 -1.04
CA ALA A 72 -18.73 2.11 -2.11
C ALA A 72 -18.49 3.40 -2.93
N PRO A 73 -17.24 3.70 -3.33
CA PRO A 73 -16.95 4.73 -4.30
C PRO A 73 -17.89 4.65 -5.53
N PRO A 74 -18.50 5.75 -5.97
CA PRO A 74 -19.26 5.78 -7.21
C PRO A 74 -18.36 5.40 -8.38
N ASP A 75 -18.86 4.55 -9.28
CA ASP A 75 -18.11 4.10 -10.46
C ASP A 75 -17.65 5.26 -11.38
N ASP A 76 -18.31 6.42 -11.29
CA ASP A 76 -18.00 7.64 -12.05
C ASP A 76 -16.89 8.51 -11.43
N ARG A 77 -16.22 8.03 -10.37
CA ARG A 77 -14.94 8.58 -9.90
C ARG A 77 -13.84 8.28 -10.92
N LEU A 78 -13.96 8.88 -12.10
CA LEU A 78 -12.91 8.84 -13.08
C LEU A 78 -11.71 9.58 -12.48
N PRO A 79 -10.49 9.02 -12.56
CA PRO A 79 -9.30 9.73 -12.14
C PRO A 79 -9.23 11.07 -12.87
N PRO A 80 -8.75 12.16 -12.23
CA PRO A 80 -8.68 13.46 -12.86
C PRO A 80 -7.96 13.36 -14.20
N LEU A 81 -8.67 13.66 -15.29
CA LEU A 81 -8.08 13.74 -16.62
C LEU A 81 -6.95 14.76 -16.53
N LYS A 82 -5.69 14.29 -16.66
CA LYS A 82 -4.47 15.09 -16.49
C LYS A 82 -4.46 16.33 -17.40
N ARG A 83 -4.97 17.44 -16.86
CA ARG A 83 -4.51 18.82 -17.03
C ARG A 83 -5.28 19.72 -16.04
N ALA A 84 -4.94 19.61 -14.77
CA ALA A 84 -5.12 20.69 -13.82
C ALA A 84 -4.00 20.61 -12.79
N ARG A 85 -3.33 21.75 -12.62
CA ARG A 85 -2.22 21.95 -11.69
C ARG A 85 -2.72 21.71 -10.26
N THR A 86 -1.88 21.09 -9.45
CA THR A 86 -2.06 20.84 -8.00
C THR A 86 -2.81 21.96 -7.28
N THR A 87 -4.01 21.64 -6.82
CA THR A 87 -4.63 22.25 -5.64
C THR A 87 -5.34 21.15 -4.86
N ASN A 88 -4.66 20.72 -3.80
CA ASN A 88 -5.22 20.30 -2.52
C ASN A 88 -6.66 19.76 -2.55
N TRP A 89 -6.81 18.44 -2.53
CA TRP A 89 -8.09 17.73 -2.45
C TRP A 89 -8.90 18.01 -1.17
N ASN A 90 -8.34 18.74 -0.22
CA ASN A 90 -8.99 19.12 1.04
C ASN A 90 -10.11 20.18 0.90
N LEU A 91 -10.57 20.52 -0.31
CA LEU A 91 -11.52 21.61 -0.55
C LEU A 91 -12.83 21.19 -1.25
N LEU A 92 -13.14 19.90 -1.34
CA LEU A 92 -14.44 19.42 -1.84
C LEU A 92 -15.36 18.83 -0.76
N GLN A 93 -15.14 19.22 0.50
CA GLN A 93 -16.17 19.15 1.54
C GLN A 93 -16.67 20.57 1.84
N GLU A 94 -17.34 21.19 0.87
CA GLU A 94 -18.21 22.32 1.16
C GLU A 94 -19.66 21.89 0.95
N ASP A 95 -20.38 21.99 2.05
CA ASP A 95 -21.66 21.40 2.34
C ASP A 95 -22.81 21.94 1.47
N LYS A 96 -23.73 21.05 1.13
CA LYS A 96 -25.12 21.42 0.88
C LYS A 96 -26.03 20.58 1.79
N SER A 97 -25.99 20.88 3.08
CA SER A 97 -27.03 20.46 4.03
C SER A 97 -27.50 21.67 4.84
N SER A 98 -28.64 22.19 4.41
CA SER A 98 -29.39 23.19 5.16
C SER A 98 -30.11 22.48 6.31
N SER A 99 -29.68 22.69 7.55
CA SER A 99 -30.51 22.41 8.72
C SER A 99 -30.13 23.33 9.88
N GLU A 100 -31.10 24.16 10.26
CA GLU A 100 -31.14 25.10 11.37
C GLU A 100 -30.46 24.55 12.64
N ALA A 101 -29.44 25.22 13.15
CA ALA A 101 -28.69 24.83 14.33
C ALA A 101 -29.38 25.35 15.61
N SER A 102 -29.69 24.43 16.52
CA SER A 102 -30.11 24.72 17.89
C SER A 102 -28.93 25.14 18.77
N GLU A 103 -29.07 26.25 19.48
CA GLU A 103 -28.10 26.79 20.44
C GLU A 103 -28.14 26.02 21.78
N ASP A 104 -27.50 24.85 21.85
CA ASP A 104 -27.21 24.17 23.13
C ASP A 104 -25.71 23.85 23.24
N PRO A 105 -24.96 24.46 24.17
CA PRO A 105 -23.50 24.34 24.26
C PRO A 105 -23.00 22.96 24.72
N ASN A 106 -23.88 21.99 24.99
CA ASN A 106 -23.52 20.63 25.40
C ASN A 106 -23.76 19.54 24.35
N VAL A 107 -24.15 19.90 23.13
CA VAL A 107 -24.31 18.94 22.03
C VAL A 107 -23.04 18.91 21.18
N VAL A 108 -22.25 17.83 21.32
CA VAL A 108 -21.22 17.51 20.33
C VAL A 108 -21.92 17.13 19.04
N ILE A 109 -22.08 18.09 18.12
CA ILE A 109 -22.49 17.80 16.74
C ILE A 109 -21.32 17.07 16.09
N ILE A 110 -21.37 15.74 16.07
CA ILE A 110 -20.46 14.93 15.26
C ILE A 110 -20.97 15.08 13.82
N PRO A 111 -20.26 15.79 12.92
CA PRO A 111 -20.68 15.83 11.53
C PRO A 111 -20.69 14.40 10.99
N ARG A 112 -21.79 14.01 10.34
CA ARG A 112 -21.89 12.71 9.64
C ARG A 112 -20.93 12.73 8.46
N GLN A 113 -19.69 12.34 8.71
CA GLN A 113 -18.67 12.26 7.68
C GLN A 113 -18.98 11.05 6.80
N ARG A 114 -19.38 11.32 5.56
CA ARG A 114 -19.54 10.28 4.53
C ARG A 114 -18.16 9.91 4.01
N GLY A 115 -17.75 8.67 4.27
CA GLY A 115 -16.50 8.10 3.78
C GLY A 115 -16.74 7.04 2.71
N TYR A 116 -15.64 6.57 2.13
CA TYR A 116 -15.69 5.51 1.13
C TYR A 116 -14.87 4.32 1.57
N PHE A 117 -15.35 3.12 1.28
CA PHE A 117 -14.57 1.91 1.53
C PHE A 117 -13.28 1.92 0.71
N HIS A 118 -12.18 1.56 1.35
CA HIS A 118 -10.89 1.41 0.69
C HIS A 118 -10.83 0.09 -0.09
N PHE A 119 -9.88 -0.03 -1.01
CA PHE A 119 -9.67 -1.26 -1.76
C PHE A 119 -9.07 -2.36 -0.90
N SER A 120 -9.42 -3.60 -1.23
CA SER A 120 -8.77 -4.78 -0.71
C SER A 120 -7.62 -5.21 -1.61
N CYS A 121 -6.54 -5.69 -0.98
CA CYS A 121 -5.47 -6.37 -1.70
C CYS A 121 -6.03 -7.67 -2.34
N PRO A 122 -5.78 -7.91 -3.65
CA PRO A 122 -6.20 -9.16 -4.30
C PRO A 122 -5.67 -10.44 -3.64
N TYR A 123 -4.44 -10.44 -3.14
CA TYR A 123 -3.87 -11.60 -2.45
C TYR A 123 -4.54 -11.86 -1.11
N TYR A 124 -4.79 -10.81 -0.32
CA TYR A 124 -5.59 -10.90 0.90
C TYR A 124 -7.00 -11.42 0.61
N ARG A 125 -7.69 -10.85 -0.37
CA ARG A 125 -9.03 -11.28 -0.74
C ARG A 125 -9.08 -12.75 -1.18
N ARG A 126 -8.03 -13.27 -1.83
CA ARG A 126 -7.93 -14.68 -2.24
C ARG A 126 -7.58 -15.62 -1.09
N LYS A 127 -6.65 -15.21 -0.20
CA LYS A 127 -6.14 -16.02 0.92
C LYS A 127 -5.92 -15.14 2.16
N PRO A 128 -6.99 -14.83 2.92
CA PRO A 128 -6.90 -13.91 4.06
C PRO A 128 -5.89 -14.35 5.12
N GLU A 129 -5.82 -15.65 5.41
CA GLU A 129 -4.93 -16.23 6.42
C GLU A 129 -3.45 -16.01 6.14
N LYS A 130 -3.06 -15.96 4.85
CA LYS A 130 -1.66 -15.77 4.45
C LYS A 130 -1.27 -14.29 4.36
N TYR A 131 -2.23 -13.43 4.04
CA TYR A 131 -1.98 -12.05 3.62
C TYR A 131 -2.66 -11.02 4.53
N GLN A 132 -2.88 -11.38 5.79
CA GLN A 132 -3.40 -10.47 6.81
C GLN A 132 -2.52 -9.23 7.00
N ALA A 133 -1.21 -9.36 6.79
CA ALA A 133 -0.30 -8.21 6.79
C ALA A 133 -0.66 -7.15 5.74
N CYS A 134 -1.20 -7.54 4.57
CA CYS A 134 -1.66 -6.60 3.55
C CYS A 134 -2.84 -5.76 4.06
N LEU A 135 -3.77 -6.41 4.76
CA LEU A 135 -4.94 -5.76 5.35
C LEU A 135 -4.52 -4.72 6.40
N LEU A 136 -3.53 -5.02 7.24
CA LEU A 136 -3.11 -4.15 8.33
C LEU A 136 -2.14 -3.05 7.88
N GLY A 137 -1.17 -3.41 7.06
CA GLY A 137 -0.01 -2.57 6.71
C GLY A 137 -0.23 -1.60 5.56
N HIS A 138 -1.23 -1.82 4.68
CA HIS A 138 -1.40 -1.01 3.47
C HIS A 138 -2.78 -0.38 3.37
N ASP A 139 -2.78 0.94 3.17
CA ASP A 139 -3.97 1.75 2.94
C ASP A 139 -4.18 1.99 1.44
N LEU A 140 -5.03 1.18 0.81
CA LEU A 140 -5.24 1.18 -0.64
C LEU A 140 -6.45 2.06 -0.98
N GLN A 141 -6.25 3.35 -1.17
CA GLN A 141 -7.34 4.31 -1.45
C GLN A 141 -7.67 4.44 -2.94
N SER A 142 -6.73 4.09 -3.82
CA SER A 142 -6.87 4.18 -5.28
C SER A 142 -6.41 2.89 -6.00
N ILE A 143 -6.74 2.79 -7.28
CA ILE A 143 -6.26 1.69 -8.14
C ILE A 143 -4.75 1.73 -8.31
N GLU A 144 -4.18 2.93 -8.36
CA GLU A 144 -2.74 3.16 -8.41
C GLU A 144 -2.05 2.59 -7.16
N ASP A 145 -2.62 2.79 -5.98
CA ASP A 145 -2.12 2.21 -4.73
C ASP A 145 -2.17 0.67 -4.78
N VAL A 146 -3.25 0.10 -5.30
CA VAL A 146 -3.38 -1.36 -5.47
C VAL A 146 -2.30 -1.89 -6.42
N ILE A 147 -2.06 -1.21 -7.54
CA ILE A 147 -1.02 -1.62 -8.50
C ILE A 147 0.36 -1.56 -7.84
N HIS A 148 0.69 -0.43 -7.20
CA HIS A 148 1.96 -0.25 -6.52
C HIS A 148 2.19 -1.31 -5.44
N HIS A 149 1.21 -1.53 -4.56
CA HIS A 149 1.26 -2.57 -3.54
C HIS A 149 1.53 -3.97 -4.11
N LEU A 150 0.86 -4.33 -5.22
CA LEU A 150 1.10 -5.63 -5.87
C LEU A 150 2.51 -5.74 -6.45
N GLN A 151 3.10 -4.62 -6.88
CA GLN A 151 4.43 -4.60 -7.46
C GLN A 151 5.53 -4.68 -6.42
N GLU A 152 5.34 -4.09 -5.24
CA GLU A 152 6.32 -4.12 -4.17
C GLU A 152 6.17 -5.37 -3.30
N ASP A 153 4.98 -5.60 -2.75
CA ASP A 153 4.77 -6.60 -1.68
C ASP A 153 4.44 -8.00 -2.20
N HIS A 154 4.04 -8.11 -3.46
CA HIS A 154 3.64 -9.37 -4.07
C HIS A 154 4.54 -9.80 -5.22
N THR A 155 5.80 -9.37 -5.28
CA THR A 155 6.74 -9.86 -6.29
C THR A 155 6.99 -11.36 -6.17
N GLU A 156 6.99 -12.09 -7.29
CA GLU A 156 7.45 -13.49 -7.27
C GLU A 156 8.89 -13.57 -6.72
N PRO A 157 9.15 -14.37 -5.67
CA PRO A 157 10.50 -14.55 -5.17
C PRO A 157 11.34 -15.31 -6.20
N PRO A 158 12.68 -15.17 -6.16
CA PRO A 158 13.56 -16.02 -6.96
C PRO A 158 13.23 -17.51 -6.77
N TYR A 159 12.80 -18.22 -7.81
CA TYR A 159 12.41 -19.63 -7.69
C TYR A 159 13.15 -20.54 -8.66
N CYS A 160 13.25 -21.83 -8.34
CA CYS A 160 13.86 -22.82 -9.22
C CYS A 160 12.90 -23.19 -10.37
N PRO A 161 13.31 -23.12 -11.65
CA PRO A 161 12.43 -23.46 -12.78
C PRO A 161 12.10 -24.96 -12.88
N ILE A 162 12.85 -25.82 -12.18
CA ILE A 162 12.67 -27.28 -12.19
C ILE A 162 11.68 -27.70 -11.10
N CYS A 163 11.97 -27.37 -9.85
CA CYS A 163 11.17 -27.82 -8.69
C CYS A 163 10.19 -26.76 -8.15
N ARG A 164 10.18 -25.54 -8.70
CA ARG A 164 9.31 -24.42 -8.29
C ARG A 164 9.50 -23.92 -6.86
N GLN A 165 10.55 -24.37 -6.16
CA GLN A 165 10.86 -23.90 -4.81
C GLN A 165 11.26 -22.42 -4.84
N PRO A 166 10.69 -21.56 -3.97
CA PRO A 166 11.09 -20.18 -3.81
C PRO A 166 12.35 -20.06 -2.93
N PHE A 167 13.12 -19.01 -3.16
CA PHE A 167 14.36 -18.67 -2.46
C PHE A 167 14.36 -17.18 -2.12
N GLU A 168 14.98 -16.82 -0.99
CA GLU A 168 15.14 -15.42 -0.58
C GLU A 168 16.05 -14.64 -1.54
N ARG A 169 17.09 -15.29 -2.08
CA ARG A 169 18.10 -14.64 -2.93
C ARG A 169 18.35 -15.41 -4.22
N ALA A 170 18.51 -14.68 -5.31
CA ALA A 170 18.81 -15.23 -6.63
C ALA A 170 20.08 -16.11 -6.63
N LEU A 171 21.12 -15.73 -5.86
CA LEU A 171 22.36 -16.50 -5.73
C LEU A 171 22.11 -17.90 -5.17
N VAL A 172 21.23 -18.03 -4.17
CA VAL A 172 20.92 -19.32 -3.53
C VAL A 172 20.15 -20.21 -4.51
N ARG A 173 19.18 -19.65 -5.23
CA ARG A 173 18.50 -20.32 -6.34
C ARG A 173 19.50 -20.83 -7.37
N ASP A 174 20.44 -20.00 -7.80
CA ASP A 174 21.38 -20.37 -8.87
C ASP A 174 22.31 -21.50 -8.44
N ASN A 175 22.76 -21.49 -7.18
CA ASN A 175 23.53 -22.59 -6.59
C ASN A 175 22.70 -23.88 -6.55
N HIS A 176 21.43 -23.79 -6.15
CA HIS A 176 20.51 -24.93 -6.15
C HIS A 176 20.32 -25.52 -7.56
N VAL A 177 20.09 -24.67 -8.57
CA VAL A 177 19.93 -25.10 -9.96
C VAL A 177 21.21 -25.75 -10.50
N ARG A 178 22.39 -25.19 -10.19
CA ARG A 178 23.69 -25.76 -10.60
C ARG A 178 23.96 -27.12 -9.97
N ALA A 179 23.54 -27.33 -8.72
CA ALA A 179 23.69 -28.60 -8.02
C ALA A 179 22.83 -29.72 -8.63
N ARG A 180 21.74 -29.39 -9.34
CA ARG A 180 20.81 -30.35 -9.98
C ARG A 180 20.29 -31.44 -9.05
N VAL A 181 20.08 -31.09 -7.78
CA VAL A 181 19.66 -32.03 -6.72
C VAL A 181 18.13 -32.14 -6.56
N CYS A 182 17.35 -31.37 -7.32
CA CYS A 182 15.90 -31.29 -7.15
C CYS A 182 15.12 -32.05 -8.23
N GLN A 183 13.87 -32.41 -7.89
CA GLN A 183 12.95 -33.10 -8.78
C GLN A 183 11.95 -32.13 -9.40
N VAL A 184 11.47 -32.46 -10.60
CA VAL A 184 10.47 -31.65 -11.32
C VAL A 184 9.18 -31.58 -10.52
N SER A 185 8.62 -30.37 -10.38
CA SER A 185 7.34 -30.13 -9.73
C SER A 185 6.49 -29.14 -10.52
N GLN A 186 5.17 -29.32 -10.46
CA GLN A 186 4.17 -28.48 -11.13
C GLN A 186 3.44 -27.56 -10.15
N GLY A 187 4.17 -26.93 -9.23
CA GLY A 187 3.62 -25.93 -8.32
C GLY A 187 3.49 -24.54 -8.96
N GLU A 188 2.45 -23.80 -8.57
CA GLU A 188 2.38 -22.36 -8.81
C GLU A 188 3.35 -21.63 -7.86
N VAL A 189 4.08 -20.66 -8.39
CA VAL A 189 4.90 -19.75 -7.58
C VAL A 189 3.98 -18.62 -7.14
N ASP A 190 3.98 -18.34 -5.85
CA ASP A 190 3.16 -17.25 -5.32
C ASP A 190 3.81 -15.90 -5.64
N GLY A 191 2.98 -14.92 -6.00
CA GLY A 191 3.40 -13.58 -6.40
C GLY A 191 3.10 -13.24 -7.87
N VAL A 192 3.46 -12.02 -8.23
CA VAL A 192 3.24 -11.36 -9.51
C VAL A 192 4.55 -11.43 -10.29
N ASN A 193 4.54 -12.14 -11.42
CA ASN A 193 5.70 -12.15 -12.30
C ASN A 193 5.86 -10.82 -13.04
N GLU A 194 7.06 -10.64 -13.59
CA GLU A 194 7.45 -9.48 -14.38
C GLU A 194 6.53 -9.21 -15.59
N ARG A 195 5.91 -10.25 -16.18
CA ARG A 195 4.92 -10.06 -17.26
C ARG A 195 3.62 -9.48 -16.72
N GLN A 196 3.14 -9.94 -15.57
CA GLN A 196 1.96 -9.42 -14.91
C GLN A 196 2.20 -7.99 -14.41
N LYS A 197 3.35 -7.68 -13.79
CA LYS A 197 3.72 -6.32 -13.39
C LYS A 197 3.58 -5.33 -14.54
N ARG A 198 4.22 -5.63 -15.68
CA ARG A 198 4.10 -4.79 -16.89
C ARG A 198 2.68 -4.66 -17.43
N ARG A 199 1.82 -5.68 -17.25
CA ARG A 199 0.42 -5.60 -17.66
C ARG A 199 -0.39 -4.69 -16.74
N LEU A 200 -0.15 -4.77 -15.43
CA LEU A 200 -0.80 -3.90 -14.45
C LEU A 200 -0.52 -2.43 -14.76
N GLU A 201 0.74 -2.07 -15.04
CA GLU A 201 1.11 -0.70 -15.40
C GLU A 201 0.60 -0.26 -16.77
N LYS A 202 0.86 -1.04 -17.82
CA LYS A 202 0.68 -0.57 -19.22
C LYS A 202 -0.72 -0.79 -19.78
N GLN A 203 -1.50 -1.69 -19.17
CA GLN A 203 -2.83 -2.05 -19.67
C GLN A 203 -3.97 -1.59 -18.77
N ASP A 204 -3.64 -0.81 -17.74
CA ASP A 204 -4.65 -0.10 -17.00
C ASP A 204 -5.44 0.83 -17.94
N ARG A 205 -6.76 0.82 -17.75
CA ARG A 205 -7.69 1.62 -18.54
C ARG A 205 -8.36 2.60 -17.59
N ILE A 206 -7.68 3.72 -17.37
CA ILE A 206 -8.13 4.83 -16.51
C ILE A 206 -9.54 5.36 -16.83
N GLN A 207 -10.04 5.13 -18.05
CA GLN A 207 -11.39 5.51 -18.48
C GLN A 207 -12.49 4.59 -17.95
N LEU A 208 -12.13 3.47 -17.31
CA LEU A 208 -13.07 2.57 -16.66
C LEU A 208 -13.24 2.99 -15.20
N GLY A 209 -14.45 2.80 -14.65
CA GLY A 209 -14.69 2.94 -13.22
C GLY A 209 -13.82 1.98 -12.39
N GLU A 210 -13.56 2.37 -11.15
CA GLU A 210 -12.56 1.72 -10.28
C GLU A 210 -12.88 0.23 -10.06
N THR A 211 -14.15 -0.13 -9.84
CA THR A 211 -14.60 -1.52 -9.71
C THR A 211 -14.17 -2.38 -10.89
N LYS A 212 -14.31 -1.86 -12.13
CA LYS A 212 -13.91 -2.56 -13.36
C LYS A 212 -12.39 -2.61 -13.52
N ARG A 213 -11.67 -1.57 -13.10
CA ARG A 213 -10.20 -1.56 -13.10
C ARG A 213 -9.66 -2.60 -12.13
N TRP A 214 -10.18 -2.65 -10.91
CA TRP A 214 -9.81 -3.66 -9.91
C TRP A 214 -10.13 -5.08 -10.39
N ALA A 215 -11.29 -5.31 -10.99
CA ALA A 215 -11.63 -6.62 -11.57
C ALA A 215 -10.62 -7.08 -12.65
N ARG A 216 -10.06 -6.14 -13.43
CA ARG A 216 -9.00 -6.46 -14.41
C ARG A 216 -7.68 -6.76 -13.75
N ILE A 217 -7.34 -6.07 -12.66
CA ILE A 217 -6.18 -6.38 -11.83
C ILE A 217 -6.31 -7.82 -11.33
N TRP A 218 -7.46 -8.17 -10.74
CA TRP A 218 -7.75 -9.53 -10.29
C TRP A 218 -7.51 -10.58 -11.38
N LYS A 219 -8.09 -10.40 -12.58
CA LYS A 219 -7.89 -11.34 -13.70
C LYS A 219 -6.46 -11.36 -14.25
N THR A 220 -5.69 -10.29 -14.05
CA THR A 220 -4.28 -10.24 -14.45
C THR A 220 -3.42 -11.04 -13.49
N VAL A 221 -3.67 -10.90 -12.19
CA VAL A 221 -2.92 -11.58 -11.12
C VAL A 221 -3.36 -13.05 -11.00
N PHE A 222 -4.64 -13.34 -11.17
CA PHE A 222 -5.23 -14.68 -11.06
C PHE A 222 -6.00 -15.07 -12.34
N PRO A 223 -5.30 -15.40 -13.45
CA PRO A 223 -5.94 -15.71 -14.73
C PRO A 223 -6.87 -16.94 -14.69
N SER A 224 -6.60 -17.87 -13.77
CA SER A 224 -7.36 -19.12 -13.61
C SER A 224 -8.60 -18.96 -12.72
N SER A 225 -8.85 -17.78 -12.16
CA SER A 225 -10.03 -17.54 -11.31
C SER A 225 -11.25 -17.21 -12.17
N ASP A 226 -12.30 -18.02 -12.03
CA ASP A 226 -13.56 -17.81 -12.75
C ASP A 226 -14.38 -16.66 -12.16
N ASP A 227 -14.37 -16.53 -10.83
CA ASP A 227 -15.08 -15.47 -10.12
C ASP A 227 -14.17 -14.28 -9.77
N VAL A 228 -14.77 -13.10 -9.76
CA VAL A 228 -14.13 -11.84 -9.36
C VAL A 228 -14.83 -11.35 -8.10
N PRO A 229 -14.15 -11.37 -6.94
CA PRO A 229 -14.76 -10.90 -5.70
C PRO A 229 -14.94 -9.39 -5.72
N GLN A 230 -15.71 -8.90 -4.74
CA GLN A 230 -15.94 -7.48 -4.60
C GLN A 230 -14.64 -6.75 -4.15
N PRO A 231 -14.34 -5.56 -4.70
CA PRO A 231 -13.02 -4.93 -4.58
C PRO A 231 -12.77 -4.23 -3.24
N TYR A 232 -13.82 -3.82 -2.53
CA TYR A 232 -13.76 -2.91 -1.39
C TYR A 232 -13.76 -3.61 -0.03
N MET A 233 -13.27 -2.95 1.00
CA MET A 233 -13.33 -3.42 2.38
C MET A 233 -14.66 -3.00 3.04
N SER A 234 -15.76 -3.70 2.71
CA SER A 234 -17.12 -3.25 3.08
C SER A 234 -17.84 -4.08 4.14
N LEU A 235 -17.21 -5.15 4.66
CA LEU A 235 -17.85 -6.10 5.58
C LEU A 235 -17.01 -6.33 6.85
N GLY A 236 -17.68 -6.43 8.00
CA GLY A 236 -17.06 -6.76 9.29
C GLY A 236 -15.87 -5.86 9.63
N ALA A 237 -14.78 -6.47 10.12
CA ALA A 237 -13.55 -5.76 10.43
C ALA A 237 -12.93 -5.00 9.24
N GLU A 238 -13.09 -5.48 8.00
CA GLU A 238 -12.55 -4.76 6.83
C GLU A 238 -13.17 -3.36 6.73
N ARG A 239 -14.49 -3.28 6.95
CA ARG A 239 -15.23 -2.00 6.98
C ARG A 239 -14.73 -1.10 8.10
N GLU A 240 -14.57 -1.64 9.30
CA GLU A 240 -14.09 -0.87 10.45
C GLU A 240 -12.68 -0.34 10.20
N ILE A 241 -11.80 -1.14 9.60
CA ILE A 241 -10.42 -0.74 9.25
C ILE A 241 -10.42 0.46 8.30
N SER A 242 -11.27 0.50 7.26
CA SER A 242 -11.38 1.69 6.41
C SER A 242 -11.79 2.92 7.20
N ILE A 243 -12.79 2.79 8.07
CA ILE A 243 -13.29 3.91 8.88
C ILE A 243 -12.21 4.43 9.85
N ILE A 244 -11.49 3.51 10.48
CA ILE A 244 -10.44 3.82 11.47
C ILE A 244 -9.26 4.52 10.80
N ARG A 245 -8.87 4.10 9.60
CA ARG A 245 -7.78 4.75 8.85
C ARG A 245 -8.11 6.20 8.52
N ASP A 246 -9.32 6.45 8.04
CA ASP A 246 -9.75 7.81 7.72
C ASP A 246 -9.88 8.68 8.99
N PHE A 247 -10.38 8.11 10.09
CA PHE A 247 -10.38 8.77 11.40
C PHE A 247 -8.96 9.15 11.84
N TRP A 248 -8.05 8.18 11.80
CA TRP A 248 -6.69 8.34 12.32
C TRP A 248 -5.86 9.29 11.45
N LYS A 249 -6.08 9.31 10.14
CA LYS A 249 -5.45 10.26 9.22
C LYS A 249 -5.76 11.71 9.58
N VAL A 250 -6.96 11.98 10.12
CA VAL A 250 -7.39 13.33 10.50
C VAL A 250 -7.06 13.66 11.96
N LYS A 251 -7.21 12.71 12.89
CA LYS A 251 -7.17 12.96 14.34
C LYS A 251 -5.98 12.33 15.06
N GLY A 252 -5.38 11.27 14.51
CA GLY A 252 -4.39 10.43 15.19
C GLY A 252 -3.20 11.23 15.74
N LEU A 253 -2.57 12.06 14.89
CA LEU A 253 -1.42 12.87 15.32
C LEU A 253 -1.79 13.86 16.44
N SER A 254 -2.94 14.53 16.35
CA SER A 254 -3.39 15.46 17.40
C SER A 254 -3.72 14.75 18.72
N MET A 255 -4.33 13.57 18.66
CA MET A 255 -4.67 12.80 19.86
C MET A 255 -3.41 12.33 20.60
N VAL A 256 -2.40 11.85 19.85
CA VAL A 256 -1.11 11.45 20.43
C VAL A 256 -0.38 12.66 21.00
N SER A 257 -0.31 13.78 20.26
CA SER A 257 0.33 15.02 20.75
C SER A 257 -0.29 15.51 22.05
N GLU A 258 -1.62 15.62 22.10
CA GLU A 258 -2.35 16.09 23.29
C GLU A 258 -2.15 15.15 24.49
N TYR A 259 -2.10 13.83 24.24
CA TYR A 259 -1.81 12.87 25.30
C TYR A 259 -0.40 13.08 25.87
N MET A 260 0.60 13.26 25.00
CA MET A 260 1.98 13.47 25.44
C MET A 260 2.16 14.78 26.21
N GLU A 261 1.45 15.85 25.81
CA GLU A 261 1.51 17.16 26.50
C GLU A 261 1.01 17.07 27.93
N LYS A 262 -0.01 16.22 28.18
CA LYS A 262 -0.55 15.99 29.53
C LYS A 262 0.39 15.20 30.43
N GLN A 263 1.35 14.46 29.87
CA GLN A 263 2.33 13.67 30.64
C GLN A 263 3.55 14.49 31.08
N ASP A 264 3.66 15.76 30.71
CA ASP A 264 4.65 16.74 31.21
C ASP A 264 6.12 16.26 31.04
N THR A 265 6.43 15.59 29.92
CA THR A 265 7.77 15.06 29.60
C THR A 265 8.45 15.84 28.46
N PRO A 266 9.37 16.78 28.74
CA PRO A 266 9.92 17.71 27.75
C PRO A 266 10.72 17.05 26.61
N ASP A 267 11.29 15.87 26.85
CA ASP A 267 12.21 15.17 25.92
C ASP A 267 11.50 14.23 24.91
N GLN A 268 10.18 14.08 25.06
CA GLN A 268 9.36 13.16 24.25
C GLN A 268 8.53 13.85 23.16
N HIS A 269 8.56 15.19 23.08
CA HIS A 269 7.80 16.01 22.12
C HIS A 269 8.45 16.17 20.74
N GLU A 270 9.45 15.35 20.42
CA GLU A 270 10.05 15.41 19.10
C GLU A 270 9.02 14.99 18.04
N PRO A 271 8.75 15.82 17.01
CA PRO A 271 7.68 15.57 16.06
C PRO A 271 7.82 14.21 15.34
N VAL A 272 9.06 13.75 15.15
CA VAL A 272 9.37 12.43 14.58
C VAL A 272 8.92 11.31 15.51
N LYS A 273 9.15 11.42 16.83
CA LYS A 273 8.70 10.44 17.83
C LYS A 273 7.17 10.39 17.92
N ILE A 274 6.50 11.54 17.90
CA ILE A 274 5.03 11.62 17.90
C ILE A 274 4.45 10.94 16.65
N ALA A 275 5.04 11.19 15.48
CA ALA A 275 4.61 10.56 14.23
C ALA A 275 4.82 9.03 14.25
N ALA A 276 5.97 8.56 14.71
CA ALA A 276 6.26 7.14 14.86
C ALA A 276 5.31 6.46 15.86
N LEU A 277 5.07 7.09 17.02
CA LEU A 277 4.13 6.60 18.01
C LEU A 277 2.69 6.55 17.47
N SER A 278 2.26 7.57 16.73
CA SER A 278 0.97 7.59 16.05
C SER A 278 0.81 6.43 15.05
N LYS A 279 1.86 6.11 14.28
CA LYS A 279 1.85 4.95 13.37
C LYS A 279 1.70 3.62 14.13
N LEU A 280 2.42 3.46 15.25
CA LEU A 280 2.35 2.27 16.08
C LEU A 280 0.98 2.10 16.75
N VAL A 281 0.42 3.19 17.30
CA VAL A 281 -0.92 3.16 17.91
C VAL A 281 -1.99 2.82 16.88
N LEU A 282 -1.90 3.33 15.65
CA LEU A 282 -2.79 2.90 14.57
C LEU A 282 -2.71 1.39 14.36
N GLN A 283 -1.51 0.83 14.24
CA GLN A 283 -1.35 -0.62 14.11
C GLN A 283 -1.98 -1.39 15.27
N ASP A 284 -1.84 -0.90 16.50
CA ASP A 284 -2.43 -1.52 17.68
C ASP A 284 -3.97 -1.48 17.67
N ILE A 285 -4.56 -0.36 17.23
CA ILE A 285 -6.01 -0.21 17.04
C ILE A 285 -6.51 -1.22 16.00
N LEU A 286 -5.86 -1.30 14.83
CA LEU A 286 -6.27 -2.22 13.76
C LEU A 286 -6.14 -3.69 14.20
N ASN A 287 -5.08 -4.03 14.93
CA ASN A 287 -4.88 -5.37 15.49
C ASN A 287 -5.94 -5.72 16.56
N ARG A 288 -6.35 -4.75 17.39
CA ARG A 288 -7.42 -4.95 18.37
C ARG A 288 -8.74 -5.26 17.67
N VAL A 289 -9.11 -4.49 16.66
CA VAL A 289 -10.34 -4.70 15.86
C VAL A 289 -10.37 -6.06 15.17
N LEU A 290 -9.25 -6.55 14.66
CA LEU A 290 -9.18 -7.89 14.08
C LEU A 290 -9.31 -9.00 15.13
N ARG A 291 -8.77 -8.81 16.33
CA ARG A 291 -8.86 -9.79 17.43
C ARG A 291 -10.25 -9.87 18.04
N ASP A 292 -10.95 -8.75 18.11
CA ASP A 292 -12.27 -8.65 18.73
C ASP A 292 -13.40 -9.27 17.87
N GLN A 293 -13.09 -9.72 16.65
CA GLN A 293 -14.08 -10.40 15.81
C GLN A 293 -14.40 -11.79 16.38
N PRO A 294 -15.69 -12.17 16.50
CA PRO A 294 -16.04 -13.53 16.86
C PRO A 294 -15.49 -14.47 15.78
N THR A 295 -14.64 -15.40 16.19
CA THR A 295 -14.16 -16.45 15.28
C THR A 295 -15.40 -17.16 14.74
N LYS A 296 -15.53 -17.21 13.40
CA LYS A 296 -16.50 -18.09 12.74
C LYS A 296 -16.06 -19.54 12.96
N SER A 297 -16.20 -20.01 14.18
CA SER A 297 -16.03 -21.38 14.63
C SER A 297 -17.31 -21.74 15.35
N GLU A 298 -18.38 -21.96 14.58
CA GLU A 298 -19.57 -22.74 14.94
C GLU A 298 -20.66 -22.50 13.88
N THR A 299 -20.49 -23.12 12.72
CA THR A 299 -21.65 -23.65 11.98
C THR A 299 -21.35 -25.11 11.71
N CYS A 300 -21.97 -25.93 12.55
CA CYS A 300 -22.19 -27.36 12.41
C CYS A 300 -22.90 -27.68 11.09
#